data_AF-A0A1I8C9G6-F1
#
_entry.id   AF-A0A1I8C9G6-F1
#
_cell.length_a   1.000
_cell.length_b   1.000
_cell.length_c   1.000
_cell.angle_alpha   90.00
_cell.angle_beta   90.00
_cell.angle_gamma   90.00
#
_symmetry.space_group_name_H-M   'P 1'
#
loop_
_entity.id
_entity.type
_entity.pdbx_description
1 polymer ?
#
loop_
_entity_poly.entity_id
_entity_poly.type
_entity_poly.pdbx_seq_one_letter_code
_entity_poly.pdbx_strand_id
1 'polypeptide(L)'
;MHANQSNHTKPLIRKPLMAKKIQHDDNQLVAFSKSKGVIPIPIRPPPWVQKVVSPLDESQIKLRKKIVSIFKEVKTTTPRQQLAKATNPTRVPVAIKTKVINVPPVSPDQAFSQCCASKAVTPNCGKLCTFGGISDKTLVQAVLTNQCPNNQLGLVFDCANHGDNHNTCCLDNGVHLISNGMCMSFCDGNRDKITDILQYFACLQVFDKIKNCYASNMEKVLSRSSNRLLM
;
A
#
# COMPACT_ATOMS: atom_id res chain seq x y z
N MET A 1 -93.50 9.18 -8.38
CA MET A 1 -92.94 8.50 -9.58
C MET A 1 -91.52 8.09 -9.25
N HIS A 2 -91.28 6.76 -9.18
CA HIS A 2 -90.03 5.97 -9.29
C HIS A 2 -88.71 6.54 -8.65
N ALA A 3 -88.14 5.92 -7.60
CA ALA A 3 -87.30 4.70 -7.59
C ALA A 3 -85.92 4.94 -8.28
N ASN A 4 -84.73 4.46 -7.89
CA ASN A 4 -84.18 3.58 -6.85
C ASN A 4 -82.63 3.65 -6.98
N GLN A 5 -81.92 3.13 -5.98
CA GLN A 5 -80.47 2.96 -5.76
C GLN A 5 -79.66 2.36 -6.93
N SER A 6 -78.33 2.62 -6.94
CA SER A 6 -77.31 1.55 -6.79
C SER A 6 -75.86 2.06 -6.76
N ASN A 7 -75.11 1.53 -5.80
CA ASN A 7 -73.65 1.53 -5.69
C ASN A 7 -73.01 0.64 -6.77
N HIS A 8 -71.84 1.02 -7.29
CA HIS A 8 -70.88 0.05 -7.85
C HIS A 8 -69.42 0.50 -7.66
N THR A 9 -68.60 -0.45 -7.23
CA THR A 9 -67.20 -0.33 -6.83
C THR A 9 -66.28 -0.92 -7.92
N LYS A 10 -65.26 -0.15 -8.38
CA LYS A 10 -63.93 -0.52 -8.97
C LYS A 10 -63.88 -1.45 -10.24
N PRO A 11 -62.89 -1.33 -11.17
CA PRO A 11 -61.46 -1.53 -10.89
C PRO A 11 -60.41 -0.72 -11.70
N LEU A 12 -59.17 -0.85 -11.24
CA LEU A 12 -57.90 -0.37 -11.80
C LEU A 12 -57.60 -0.96 -13.18
N ILE A 13 -57.21 -0.12 -14.13
CA ILE A 13 -56.56 -0.56 -15.38
C ILE A 13 -55.26 0.25 -15.58
N ARG A 14 -54.12 -0.43 -15.50
CA ARG A 14 -52.79 0.07 -15.87
C ARG A 14 -52.69 0.18 -17.39
N LYS A 15 -52.19 1.30 -17.91
CA LYS A 15 -51.78 1.45 -19.32
C LYS A 15 -50.25 1.28 -19.44
N PRO A 16 -49.73 0.54 -20.44
CA PRO A 16 -48.30 0.37 -20.64
C PRO A 16 -47.68 1.37 -21.64
N LEU A 17 -46.37 1.58 -21.42
CA LEU A 17 -45.27 1.93 -22.33
C LEU A 17 -45.46 3.04 -23.40
N MET A 18 -44.56 4.03 -23.37
CA MET A 18 -43.73 4.38 -24.55
C MET A 18 -42.33 4.82 -24.10
N ALA A 19 -41.32 4.08 -24.54
CA ALA A 19 -39.91 4.37 -24.35
C ALA A 19 -39.50 5.54 -25.26
N LYS A 20 -38.96 6.61 -24.68
CA LYS A 20 -38.44 7.76 -25.42
C LYS A 20 -36.94 7.55 -25.67
N LYS A 21 -36.59 7.33 -26.94
CA LYS A 21 -35.22 7.29 -27.45
C LYS A 21 -34.60 8.69 -27.26
N ILE A 22 -33.57 8.81 -26.43
CA ILE A 22 -32.79 10.04 -26.32
C ILE A 22 -31.58 9.90 -27.22
N GLN A 23 -31.56 10.75 -28.24
CA GLN A 23 -30.51 10.95 -29.21
C GLN A 23 -29.38 11.73 -28.53
N HIS A 24 -28.15 11.20 -28.60
CA HIS A 24 -26.94 11.89 -28.16
C HIS A 24 -26.59 12.94 -29.23
N ASP A 25 -26.58 14.21 -28.84
CA ASP A 25 -26.10 15.33 -29.65
C ASP A 25 -24.86 15.89 -28.95
N ASP A 26 -23.68 15.60 -29.50
CA ASP A 26 -22.39 16.11 -29.05
C ASP A 26 -22.15 17.49 -29.68
N ASN A 27 -22.70 18.54 -29.09
CA ASN A 27 -22.16 19.89 -29.27
C ASN A 27 -22.74 20.85 -28.23
N GLN A 28 -21.89 21.41 -27.37
CA GLN A 28 -21.93 22.82 -26.93
C GLN A 28 -20.83 23.05 -25.89
N LEU A 29 -19.69 23.51 -26.37
CA LEU A 29 -18.78 24.34 -25.59
C LEU A 29 -19.32 25.78 -25.59
N VAL A 30 -18.92 26.52 -24.55
CA VAL A 30 -19.06 27.96 -24.26
C VAL A 30 -20.43 28.51 -23.82
N ALA A 31 -20.58 28.64 -22.48
CA ALA A 31 -21.12 29.84 -21.86
C ALA A 31 -20.46 30.10 -20.50
N PHE A 32 -19.52 31.04 -20.46
CA PHE A 32 -18.98 31.64 -19.24
C PHE A 32 -19.79 32.89 -18.90
N SER A 33 -20.52 32.91 -17.78
CA SER A 33 -20.59 34.10 -16.90
C SER A 33 -21.54 33.95 -15.71
N LYS A 34 -21.01 34.36 -14.55
CA LYS A 34 -21.71 35.04 -13.44
C LYS A 34 -22.61 34.19 -12.54
N SER A 35 -22.03 33.72 -11.42
CA SER A 35 -22.61 33.98 -10.10
C SER A 35 -21.58 33.73 -8.99
N LYS A 36 -21.76 34.46 -7.89
CA LYS A 36 -20.84 34.65 -6.77
C LYS A 36 -20.71 33.36 -5.94
N GLY A 37 -19.47 33.00 -5.59
CA GLY A 37 -19.11 32.51 -4.25
C GLY A 37 -19.74 31.23 -3.71
N VAL A 38 -19.96 30.20 -4.52
CA VAL A 38 -20.25 28.83 -4.01
C VAL A 38 -19.41 27.83 -4.81
N ILE A 39 -18.55 27.08 -4.12
CA ILE A 39 -17.78 25.98 -4.73
C ILE A 39 -18.80 24.86 -5.04
N PRO A 40 -18.93 24.37 -6.28
CA PRO A 40 -19.82 23.26 -6.59
C PRO A 40 -19.39 22.01 -5.81
N ILE A 41 -20.29 21.45 -5.01
CA ILE A 41 -20.10 20.13 -4.39
C ILE A 41 -20.13 19.08 -5.53
N PRO A 42 -19.13 18.19 -5.65
CA PRO A 42 -19.18 17.10 -6.61
C PRO A 42 -20.38 16.20 -6.30
N ILE A 43 -21.34 16.12 -7.22
CA ILE A 43 -22.48 15.21 -7.10
C ILE A 43 -21.93 13.78 -7.22
N ARG A 44 -22.02 13.01 -6.13
CA ARG A 44 -21.70 11.58 -6.10
C ARG A 44 -22.65 10.82 -7.03
N PRO A 45 -22.16 10.07 -8.03
CA PRO A 45 -23.03 9.23 -8.85
C PRO A 45 -23.63 8.08 -8.03
N PRO A 46 -24.88 7.66 -8.31
CA PRO A 46 -25.59 6.64 -7.54
C PRO A 46 -25.00 5.22 -7.75
N PRO A 47 -25.15 4.31 -6.75
CA PRO A 47 -24.31 3.12 -6.57
C PRO A 47 -24.76 1.86 -7.34
N TRP A 48 -25.21 1.96 -8.60
CA TRP A 48 -25.81 0.80 -9.28
C TRP A 48 -25.49 0.63 -10.77
N VAL A 49 -24.31 1.09 -11.22
CA VAL A 49 -23.71 0.60 -12.48
C VAL A 49 -22.71 -0.50 -12.15
N GLN A 50 -23.23 -1.64 -11.73
CA GLN A 50 -22.48 -2.89 -11.66
C GLN A 50 -22.47 -3.47 -13.08
N LYS A 51 -21.49 -3.07 -13.90
CA LYS A 51 -21.23 -3.77 -15.15
C LYS A 51 -20.60 -5.12 -14.80
N VAL A 52 -21.42 -6.14 -15.01
CA VAL A 52 -21.10 -7.55 -15.04
C VAL A 52 -19.79 -7.77 -15.79
N VAL A 53 -18.76 -8.24 -15.08
CA VAL A 53 -17.55 -8.79 -15.71
C VAL A 53 -17.92 -10.19 -16.20
N SER A 54 -17.93 -10.35 -17.52
CA SER A 54 -18.13 -11.64 -18.19
C SER A 54 -17.01 -12.64 -17.80
N PRO A 55 -17.28 -13.96 -17.87
CA PRO A 55 -16.33 -14.99 -17.47
C PRO A 55 -15.01 -14.95 -18.23
N LEU A 56 -13.91 -15.19 -17.52
CA LEU A 56 -12.57 -15.41 -18.05
C LEU A 56 -12.61 -16.55 -19.10
N ASP A 57 -12.19 -16.23 -20.32
CA ASP A 57 -11.95 -17.20 -21.39
C ASP A 57 -10.73 -18.07 -21.05
N GLU A 58 -10.96 -19.37 -21.09
CA GLU A 58 -10.13 -20.48 -20.63
C GLU A 58 -9.14 -20.92 -21.73
N SER A 59 -8.25 -20.02 -22.18
CA SER A 59 -7.34 -20.32 -23.29
C SER A 59 -5.85 -19.97 -23.08
N GLN A 60 -5.43 -19.53 -21.89
CA GLN A 60 -4.01 -19.21 -21.61
C GLN A 60 -3.31 -20.12 -20.56
N ILE A 61 -3.90 -21.28 -20.22
CA ILE A 61 -3.25 -22.32 -19.39
C ILE A 61 -2.55 -23.36 -20.29
N LYS A 62 -1.77 -22.92 -21.28
CA LYS A 62 -0.98 -23.84 -22.14
C LYS A 62 0.32 -23.22 -22.65
N LEU A 63 1.04 -22.47 -21.80
CA LEU A 63 2.44 -22.13 -22.08
C LEU A 63 3.36 -22.17 -20.84
N ARG A 64 2.91 -22.82 -19.75
CA ARG A 64 3.69 -22.97 -18.51
C ARG A 64 4.07 -24.43 -18.17
N LYS A 65 4.03 -25.33 -19.15
CA LYS A 65 4.40 -26.76 -18.99
C LYS A 65 5.55 -27.22 -19.92
N LYS A 66 6.54 -26.36 -20.19
CA LYS A 66 7.72 -26.76 -20.99
C LYS A 66 9.09 -26.30 -20.45
N ILE A 67 9.19 -25.91 -19.17
CA ILE A 67 10.48 -25.58 -18.52
C ILE A 67 10.69 -26.42 -17.24
N VAL A 68 10.16 -27.64 -17.21
CA VAL A 68 10.44 -28.62 -16.14
C VAL A 68 10.76 -29.97 -16.77
N SER A 69 11.84 -30.01 -17.56
CA SER A 69 12.34 -31.27 -18.14
C SER A 69 13.86 -31.36 -18.26
N ILE A 70 14.63 -30.56 -17.51
CA ILE A 70 16.12 -30.60 -17.56
C ILE A 70 16.76 -31.17 -16.28
N PHE A 71 16.04 -31.39 -15.18
CA PHE A 71 16.61 -32.00 -13.96
C PHE A 71 16.11 -33.44 -13.73
N LYS A 72 16.44 -34.34 -14.66
CA LYS A 72 16.50 -35.79 -14.38
C LYS A 72 17.90 -36.27 -14.71
N GLU A 73 18.39 -37.19 -13.87
CA GLU A 73 19.72 -37.83 -13.89
C GLU A 73 20.83 -37.12 -13.09
N VAL A 74 20.66 -37.03 -11.76
CA VAL A 74 21.78 -37.30 -10.84
C VAL A 74 21.38 -38.51 -10.02
N LYS A 75 21.75 -39.69 -10.53
CA LYS A 75 21.62 -40.95 -9.83
C LYS A 75 22.48 -40.91 -8.57
N THR A 76 21.84 -41.21 -7.46
CA THR A 76 22.43 -41.63 -6.19
C THR A 76 23.38 -42.82 -6.41
N THR A 77 24.67 -42.56 -6.39
CA THR A 77 25.71 -43.57 -6.11
C THR A 77 26.52 -43.09 -4.93
N THR A 78 26.07 -43.47 -3.74
CA THR A 78 26.79 -43.32 -2.48
C THR A 78 27.99 -44.27 -2.47
N PRO A 79 29.25 -43.79 -2.44
CA PRO A 79 30.37 -44.65 -2.08
C PRO A 79 30.33 -44.83 -0.57
N ARG A 80 30.17 -46.08 -0.13
CA ARG A 80 30.40 -46.51 1.25
C ARG A 80 31.87 -46.31 1.59
N GLN A 81 32.25 -45.12 2.04
CA GLN A 81 33.53 -44.91 2.70
C GLN A 81 33.39 -45.25 4.18
N GLN A 82 34.30 -46.12 4.59
CA GLN A 82 34.32 -46.79 5.88
C GLN A 82 34.49 -45.81 7.03
N LEU A 83 33.85 -46.18 8.14
CA LEU A 83 33.94 -45.58 9.45
C LEU A 83 35.40 -45.50 9.92
N ALA A 84 36.04 -44.34 9.75
CA ALA A 84 37.22 -43.98 10.52
C ALA A 84 36.78 -43.45 11.88
N LYS A 85 37.25 -44.13 12.91
CA LYS A 85 37.03 -43.92 14.34
C LYS A 85 37.33 -42.45 14.71
N ALA A 86 36.29 -41.67 14.97
CA ALA A 86 36.43 -40.32 15.50
C ALA A 86 37.10 -40.39 16.88
N THR A 87 38.31 -39.89 16.97
CA THR A 87 39.00 -39.70 18.25
C THR A 87 38.42 -38.43 18.89
N ASN A 88 38.03 -38.55 20.15
CA ASN A 88 37.35 -37.56 20.96
C ASN A 88 37.95 -36.14 20.80
N PRO A 89 37.18 -35.11 20.37
CA PRO A 89 37.63 -33.74 20.50
C PRO A 89 37.51 -33.35 21.98
N THR A 90 38.65 -33.19 22.65
CA THR A 90 38.74 -32.55 23.96
C THR A 90 38.01 -31.23 23.91
N ARG A 91 36.89 -31.15 24.64
CA ARG A 91 36.09 -29.95 24.83
C ARG A 91 36.96 -28.91 25.55
N VAL A 92 37.53 -27.98 24.80
CA VAL A 92 38.12 -26.77 25.39
C VAL A 92 36.95 -25.83 25.67
N PRO A 93 36.67 -25.45 26.94
CA PRO A 93 35.66 -24.45 27.22
C PRO A 93 36.21 -23.09 26.77
N VAL A 94 35.91 -22.70 25.54
CA VAL A 94 36.07 -21.30 25.11
C VAL A 94 34.96 -20.52 25.79
N ALA A 95 35.31 -19.90 26.93
CA ALA A 95 34.46 -18.91 27.58
C ALA A 95 34.35 -17.69 26.66
N ILE A 96 33.37 -17.70 25.75
CA ILE A 96 32.94 -16.50 25.04
C ILE A 96 32.31 -15.61 26.11
N LYS A 97 33.09 -14.65 26.60
CA LYS A 97 32.56 -13.57 27.43
C LYS A 97 31.63 -12.76 26.55
N THR A 98 30.35 -13.09 26.55
CA THR A 98 29.30 -12.25 25.95
C THR A 98 29.27 -10.96 26.76
N LYS A 99 30.06 -9.97 26.32
CA LYS A 99 29.95 -8.61 26.83
C LYS A 99 28.55 -8.16 26.46
N VAL A 100 27.67 -8.04 27.46
CA VAL A 100 26.39 -7.36 27.32
C VAL A 100 26.73 -5.92 26.96
N ILE A 101 26.75 -5.63 25.66
CA ILE A 101 26.89 -4.26 25.19
C ILE A 101 25.57 -3.61 25.53
N ASN A 102 25.61 -2.67 26.48
CA ASN A 102 24.50 -1.76 26.74
C ASN A 102 24.32 -0.89 25.49
N VAL A 103 23.62 -1.42 24.48
CA VAL A 103 23.28 -0.67 23.28
C VAL A 103 22.21 0.32 23.73
N PRO A 104 22.48 1.63 23.71
CA PRO A 104 21.46 2.62 24.05
C PRO A 104 20.25 2.42 23.15
N PRO A 105 19.02 2.65 23.67
CA PRO A 105 17.81 2.49 22.88
C PRO A 105 17.93 3.34 21.61
N VAL A 106 17.94 2.66 20.46
CA VAL A 106 17.99 3.30 19.15
C VAL A 106 16.71 4.14 19.01
N SER A 107 16.84 5.41 18.66
CA SER A 107 15.66 6.25 18.37
C SER A 107 15.04 5.86 17.03
N PRO A 108 13.75 6.16 16.77
CA PRO A 108 13.13 5.91 15.46
C PRO A 108 13.92 6.56 14.31
N ASP A 109 14.40 7.80 14.48
CA ASP A 109 15.25 8.47 13.48
C ASP A 109 16.58 7.75 13.27
N GLN A 110 17.18 7.21 14.34
CA GLN A 110 18.41 6.45 14.22
C GLN A 110 18.17 5.12 13.47
N ALA A 111 17.07 4.41 13.75
CA ALA A 111 16.73 3.19 13.02
C ALA A 111 16.42 3.47 11.54
N PHE A 112 15.68 4.54 11.25
CA PHE A 112 15.38 4.96 9.89
C PHE A 112 16.66 5.33 9.11
N SER A 113 17.52 6.17 9.69
CA SER A 113 18.79 6.57 9.06
C SER A 113 19.75 5.38 8.85
N GLN A 114 19.82 4.45 9.81
CA GLN A 114 20.57 3.20 9.67
C GLN A 114 20.05 2.33 8.52
N CYS A 115 18.73 2.24 8.34
CA CYS A 115 18.15 1.55 7.20
C CYS A 115 18.59 2.20 5.88
N CYS A 116 18.51 3.52 5.75
CA CYS A 116 18.97 4.22 4.56
C CYS A 116 20.46 3.98 4.25
N ALA A 117 21.31 3.98 5.29
CA ALA A 117 22.73 3.67 5.14
C ALA A 117 22.92 2.23 4.62
N SER A 118 22.17 1.26 5.16
CA SER A 118 22.20 -0.14 4.70
C SER A 118 21.73 -0.32 3.25
N LYS A 119 20.86 0.57 2.78
CA LYS A 119 20.34 0.59 1.40
C LYS A 119 21.21 1.43 0.44
N ALA A 120 22.35 1.95 0.91
CA ALA A 120 23.25 2.81 0.14
C ALA A 120 22.54 4.02 -0.50
N VAL A 121 21.61 4.63 0.24
CA VAL A 121 21.00 5.90 -0.16
C VAL A 121 22.10 6.97 -0.20
N THR A 122 22.16 7.75 -1.29
CA THR A 122 23.21 8.77 -1.46
C THR A 122 23.12 9.84 -0.39
N PRO A 123 24.22 10.50 0.00
CA PRO A 123 24.20 11.55 1.03
C PRO A 123 23.22 12.68 0.74
N ASN A 124 23.02 13.02 -0.54
CA ASN A 124 22.07 14.06 -0.94
C ASN A 124 20.62 13.63 -0.66
N CYS A 125 20.24 12.41 -1.04
CA CYS A 125 18.92 11.85 -0.75
C CYS A 125 18.74 11.50 0.74
N GLY A 126 19.84 11.17 1.42
CA GLY A 126 19.90 10.81 2.83
C GLY A 126 19.41 11.91 3.78
N LYS A 127 19.30 13.16 3.31
CA LYS A 127 18.64 14.26 4.05
C LYS A 127 17.17 13.95 4.39
N LEU A 128 16.52 13.07 3.63
CA LEU A 128 15.16 12.60 3.87
C LEU A 128 15.09 11.42 4.87
N CYS A 129 16.22 10.86 5.31
CA CYS A 129 16.25 9.64 6.12
C CYS A 129 16.05 9.89 7.63
N THR A 130 15.12 10.78 7.97
CA THR A 130 14.63 11.07 9.32
C THR A 130 13.17 11.47 9.22
N PHE A 131 12.37 11.23 10.27
CA PHE A 131 10.96 11.64 10.33
C PHE A 131 10.78 13.16 10.36
N GLY A 132 11.80 13.90 10.81
CA GLY A 132 11.86 15.37 10.67
C GLY A 132 12.25 15.83 9.26
N GLY A 133 13.11 15.08 8.55
CA GLY A 133 13.63 15.43 7.23
C GLY A 133 12.69 15.05 6.08
N ILE A 134 11.91 13.98 6.23
CA ILE A 134 10.86 13.61 5.26
C ILE A 134 9.56 14.34 5.60
N SER A 135 9.16 15.26 4.73
CA SER A 135 7.95 16.08 4.84
C SER A 135 7.33 16.19 3.46
N ASP A 136 6.08 16.62 3.40
CA ASP A 136 5.42 16.98 2.14
C ASP A 136 6.29 17.95 1.30
N LYS A 137 6.81 19.00 1.93
CA LYS A 137 7.66 20.01 1.27
C LYS A 137 8.98 19.43 0.76
N THR A 138 9.67 18.65 1.59
CA THR A 138 10.97 18.07 1.18
C THR A 138 10.81 16.97 0.15
N LEU A 139 9.70 16.24 0.15
CA LEU A 139 9.34 15.29 -0.90
C LEU A 139 9.09 16.00 -2.23
N VAL A 140 8.29 17.06 -2.24
CA VAL A 140 8.06 17.87 -3.45
C VAL A 140 9.38 18.40 -3.99
N GLN A 141 10.21 18.98 -3.13
CA GLN A 141 11.52 19.47 -3.52
C GLN A 141 12.39 18.35 -4.10
N ALA A 142 12.46 17.20 -3.44
CA ALA A 142 13.28 16.08 -3.86
C ALA A 142 12.89 15.55 -5.25
N VAL A 143 11.60 15.52 -5.55
CA VAL A 143 11.08 15.11 -6.86
C VAL A 143 11.39 16.18 -7.91
N LEU A 144 11.11 17.45 -7.64
CA LEU A 144 11.33 18.54 -8.61
C LEU A 144 12.80 18.76 -8.95
N THR A 145 13.71 18.56 -7.99
CA THR A 145 15.16 18.72 -8.22
C THR A 145 15.88 17.41 -8.51
N ASN A 146 15.16 16.30 -8.67
CA ASN A 146 15.75 14.97 -8.84
C ASN A 146 16.84 14.66 -7.77
N GLN A 147 16.55 15.01 -6.51
CA GLN A 147 17.50 14.87 -5.39
C GLN A 147 17.89 13.40 -5.13
N CYS A 148 16.99 12.48 -5.44
CA CYS A 148 17.09 11.04 -5.17
C CYS A 148 17.14 10.24 -6.48
N PRO A 149 18.34 9.91 -7.00
CA PRO A 149 18.48 9.17 -8.25
C PRO A 149 18.03 7.71 -8.12
N ASN A 150 17.79 7.03 -9.25
CA ASN A 150 17.62 5.57 -9.32
C ASN A 150 16.58 4.97 -8.36
N ASN A 151 15.43 5.64 -8.18
CA ASN A 151 14.38 5.23 -7.24
C ASN A 151 14.87 5.11 -5.77
N GLN A 152 15.90 5.88 -5.39
CA GLN A 152 16.32 5.97 -3.98
C GLN A 152 15.20 6.53 -3.10
N LEU A 153 14.32 7.38 -3.65
CA LEU A 153 13.18 7.88 -2.91
C LEU A 153 12.26 6.75 -2.44
N GLY A 154 12.00 5.74 -3.27
CA GLY A 154 11.28 4.54 -2.85
C GLY A 154 11.98 3.78 -1.73
N LEU A 155 13.32 3.71 -1.74
CA LEU A 155 14.09 3.10 -0.64
C LEU A 155 13.97 3.88 0.68
N VAL A 156 13.88 5.21 0.60
CA VAL A 156 13.61 6.06 1.76
C VAL A 156 12.23 5.75 2.34
N PHE A 157 11.19 5.63 1.50
CA PHE A 157 9.86 5.20 1.94
C PHE A 157 9.85 3.80 2.53
N ASP A 158 10.52 2.82 1.90
CA ASP A 158 10.64 1.46 2.41
C ASP A 158 11.27 1.45 3.81
N CYS A 159 12.29 2.28 4.03
CA CYS A 159 12.96 2.42 5.31
C CYS A 159 12.10 3.15 6.36
N ALA A 160 11.34 4.17 5.96
CA ALA A 160 10.41 4.87 6.86
C ALA A 160 9.27 3.95 7.32
N ASN A 161 8.69 3.19 6.39
CA ASN A 161 7.58 2.25 6.63
C ASN A 161 8.01 1.08 7.54
N HIS A 162 9.30 0.74 7.55
CA HIS A 162 9.88 -0.37 8.34
C HIS A 162 9.29 -1.76 7.99
N GLY A 163 8.56 -1.88 6.88
CA GLY A 163 7.94 -3.13 6.43
C GLY A 163 6.78 -3.62 7.30
N ASP A 164 6.26 -2.76 8.18
CA ASP A 164 5.14 -3.07 9.07
C ASP A 164 3.80 -2.69 8.42
N ASN A 165 2.70 -3.29 8.90
CA ASN A 165 1.35 -2.93 8.45
C ASN A 165 0.76 -1.84 9.36
N HIS A 166 0.57 -0.65 8.80
CA HIS A 166 0.03 0.52 9.50
C HIS A 166 -1.45 0.77 9.22
N ASN A 167 -2.17 -0.17 8.58
CA ASN A 167 -3.56 0.02 8.15
C ASN A 167 -4.47 0.53 9.26
N THR A 168 -4.39 -0.05 10.48
CA THR A 168 -5.21 0.40 11.61
C THR A 168 -4.96 1.87 11.93
N CYS A 169 -3.69 2.26 12.07
CA CYS A 169 -3.33 3.65 12.35
C CYS A 169 -3.79 4.60 11.23
N CYS A 170 -3.62 4.20 9.97
CA CYS A 170 -4.05 4.99 8.83
C CYS A 170 -5.58 5.12 8.72
N LEU A 171 -6.33 4.07 9.05
CA LEU A 171 -7.79 4.10 9.11
C LEU A 171 -8.26 5.10 10.17
N ASP A 172 -7.71 5.01 11.38
CA ASP A 172 -8.03 5.89 12.52
C ASP A 172 -7.70 7.36 12.22
N ASN A 173 -6.66 7.61 11.42
CA ASN A 173 -6.26 8.95 10.99
C ASN A 173 -6.99 9.46 9.74
N GLY A 174 -7.89 8.66 9.16
CA GLY A 174 -8.71 9.05 8.00
C GLY A 174 -7.95 9.08 6.67
N VAL A 175 -6.83 8.37 6.54
CA VAL A 175 -6.05 8.28 5.28
C VAL A 175 -6.88 7.65 4.17
N HIS A 176 -7.72 6.67 4.50
CA HIS A 176 -8.62 5.98 3.57
C HIS A 176 -9.68 6.88 2.92
N LEU A 177 -9.98 8.04 3.52
CA LEU A 177 -10.96 8.99 3.01
C LEU A 177 -10.40 9.83 1.84
N ILE A 178 -9.09 9.79 1.61
CA ILE A 178 -8.41 10.62 0.61
C ILE A 178 -8.23 9.85 -0.69
N SER A 179 -8.52 10.54 -1.80
CA SER A 179 -8.27 10.02 -3.16
C SER A 179 -8.85 8.61 -3.36
N ASN A 180 -10.08 8.38 -2.89
CA ASN A 180 -10.77 7.09 -2.93
C ASN A 180 -9.96 5.91 -2.34
N GLY A 181 -9.17 6.17 -1.29
CA GLY A 181 -8.38 5.14 -0.61
C GLY A 181 -7.01 4.87 -1.23
N MET A 182 -6.64 5.56 -2.32
CA MET A 182 -5.35 5.40 -2.99
C MET A 182 -4.15 5.61 -2.03
N CYS A 183 -4.29 6.49 -1.04
CA CYS A 183 -3.22 6.76 -0.08
C CYS A 183 -2.97 5.61 0.92
N MET A 184 -3.85 4.62 0.98
CA MET A 184 -3.65 3.42 1.81
C MET A 184 -2.49 2.54 1.33
N SER A 185 -2.05 2.68 0.08
CA SER A 185 -0.87 1.98 -0.43
C SER A 185 0.43 2.37 0.28
N PHE A 186 0.47 3.50 0.99
CA PHE A 186 1.60 3.82 1.88
C PHE A 186 1.46 3.17 3.26
N CYS A 187 0.28 2.71 3.63
CA CYS A 187 0.01 2.18 4.96
C CYS A 187 0.27 0.68 5.05
N ASP A 188 0.18 -0.02 3.92
CA ASP A 188 0.56 -1.42 3.89
C ASP A 188 2.09 -1.57 3.91
N GLY A 189 2.56 -2.62 4.59
CA GLY A 189 3.97 -3.01 4.56
C GLY A 189 4.34 -3.81 3.31
N ASN A 190 3.41 -3.94 2.36
CA ASN A 190 3.58 -4.78 1.19
C ASN A 190 4.29 -4.01 0.07
N ARG A 191 5.22 -4.71 -0.55
CA ARG A 191 6.26 -4.14 -1.41
C ARG A 191 5.79 -3.92 -2.84
N ASP A 192 4.48 -3.77 -3.08
CA ASP A 192 4.02 -3.30 -4.38
C ASP A 192 4.49 -1.86 -4.50
N LYS A 193 5.73 -1.73 -4.96
CA LYS A 193 6.48 -0.49 -4.95
C LYS A 193 5.62 0.56 -5.61
N ILE A 194 5.52 1.70 -4.95
CA ILE A 194 5.07 2.92 -5.59
C ILE A 194 6.04 3.18 -6.73
N THR A 195 5.63 2.81 -7.95
CA THR A 195 6.44 2.85 -9.16
C THR A 195 6.52 4.27 -9.70
N ASP A 196 5.45 5.05 -9.51
CA ASP A 196 5.37 6.46 -9.84
C ASP A 196 4.87 7.25 -8.64
N ILE A 197 5.80 7.95 -7.97
CA ILE A 197 5.51 8.79 -6.81
C ILE A 197 4.58 9.97 -7.17
N LEU A 198 4.56 10.40 -8.44
CA LEU A 198 3.76 11.55 -8.89
C LEU A 198 2.27 11.24 -8.87
N GLN A 199 1.86 9.98 -9.11
CA GLN A 199 0.45 9.57 -9.00
C GLN A 199 -0.10 9.79 -7.60
N TYR A 200 0.77 9.80 -6.59
CA TYR A 200 0.42 9.93 -5.19
C TYR A 200 0.61 11.35 -4.65
N PHE A 201 0.79 12.34 -5.53
CA PHE A 201 0.93 13.74 -5.12
C PHE A 201 -0.26 14.22 -4.27
N ALA A 202 -1.48 13.74 -4.58
CA ALA A 202 -2.69 14.01 -3.78
C ALA A 202 -2.61 13.48 -2.33
N CYS A 203 -1.72 12.53 -2.04
CA CYS A 203 -1.51 11.98 -0.70
C CYS A 203 -0.59 12.84 0.17
N LEU A 204 0.09 13.84 -0.40
CA LEU A 204 0.94 14.75 0.37
C LEU A 204 0.15 15.49 1.48
N GLN A 205 -1.12 15.81 1.22
CA GLN A 205 -2.00 16.46 2.22
C GLN A 205 -2.27 15.60 3.47
N VAL A 206 -2.06 14.29 3.40
CA VAL A 206 -2.17 13.37 4.55
C VAL A 206 -0.85 12.70 4.89
N PHE A 207 0.25 13.14 4.28
CA PHE A 207 1.55 12.51 4.46
C PHE A 207 2.01 12.56 5.92
N ASP A 208 1.82 13.66 6.63
CA ASP A 208 2.19 13.74 8.04
C ASP A 208 1.43 12.74 8.92
N LYS A 209 0.18 12.43 8.59
CA LYS A 209 -0.58 11.40 9.31
C LYS A 209 0.03 10.01 9.10
N ILE A 210 0.38 9.69 7.87
CA ILE A 210 1.04 8.43 7.50
C ILE A 210 2.41 8.34 8.18
N LYS A 211 3.20 9.41 8.10
CA LYS A 211 4.52 9.53 8.73
C LYS A 211 4.47 9.33 10.25
N ASN A 212 3.45 9.88 10.92
CA ASN A 212 3.26 9.70 12.36
C ASN A 212 2.93 8.24 12.71
N CYS A 213 2.20 7.53 11.85
CA CYS A 213 1.99 6.09 12.02
C CYS A 213 3.31 5.32 11.96
N TYR A 214 4.19 5.64 11.00
CA TYR A 214 5.51 5.01 10.91
C TYR A 214 6.36 5.26 12.15
N ALA A 215 6.49 6.52 12.57
CA ALA A 215 7.32 6.89 13.72
C ALA A 215 6.83 6.22 15.02
N SER A 216 5.52 6.28 15.28
CA SER A 216 4.93 5.69 16.49
C SER A 216 5.01 4.17 16.51
N ASN A 217 4.88 3.51 15.36
CA ASN A 217 5.05 2.06 15.28
C ASN A 217 6.52 1.66 15.49
N MET A 218 7.45 2.38 14.87
CA MET A 218 8.88 2.12 15.03
C MET A 218 9.32 2.27 16.49
N GLU A 219 8.83 3.29 17.21
CA GLU A 219 9.06 3.44 18.66
C GLU A 219 8.55 2.23 19.48
N LYS A 220 7.36 1.70 19.13
CA LYS A 220 6.79 0.49 19.76
C LYS A 220 7.63 -0.75 19.46
N VAL A 221 8.16 -0.89 18.25
CA VAL A 221 9.02 -2.03 17.86
C VAL A 221 10.35 -1.99 18.61
N LEU A 222 10.96 -0.81 18.71
CA LEU A 222 12.26 -0.60 19.37
C LEU A 222 12.16 -0.80 20.89
N SER A 223 11.09 -0.32 21.52
CA SER A 223 10.83 -0.56 22.96
C SER A 223 10.59 -2.03 23.29
N ARG A 224 9.80 -2.75 22.46
CA ARG A 224 9.58 -4.20 22.62
C ARG A 224 10.86 -5.01 22.46
N SER A 225 11.71 -4.63 21.51
CA SER A 225 12.99 -5.32 21.25
C SER A 225 13.96 -5.12 22.42
N SER A 226 13.99 -3.92 23.00
CA SER A 226 14.80 -3.62 24.20
C SER A 226 14.34 -4.44 25.41
N ASN A 227 13.03 -4.57 25.62
CA ASN A 227 12.47 -5.37 26.72
C ASN A 227 12.74 -6.88 26.57
N ARG A 228 12.82 -7.39 25.33
CA ARG A 228 13.15 -8.81 25.07
C ARG A 228 14.60 -9.16 25.40
N LEU A 229 15.53 -8.20 25.31
CA LEU A 229 16.93 -8.40 25.69
C LEU A 229 17.15 -8.42 27.21
N LEU A 230 16.16 -8.00 28.00
CA LEU A 230 16.21 -7.95 29.46
C LEU A 230 15.55 -9.16 30.15
N MET A 231 15.03 -10.13 29.38
CA MET A 231 14.48 -11.41 29.85
C MET A 231 15.36 -12.57 29.42
#